data_AF-A0A6L6SY79-F1
#
_entry.id   AF-A0A6L6SY79-F1
#
_cell.length_a   1.000
_cell.length_b   1.000
_cell.length_c   1.000
_cell.angle_alpha   90.00
_cell.angle_beta   90.00
_cell.angle_gamma   90.00
#
_symmetry.space_group_name_H-M   'P 1'
#
loop_
_entity.id
_entity.type
_entity.pdbx_description
1 polymer ?
#
loop_
_entity_poly.entity_id
_entity_poly.type
_entity_poly.pdbx_seq_one_letter_code
_entity_poly.pdbx_strand_id
1 'polypeptide(L)'
;MKKKSIPYAVAFLLILVILIKNVINHSFTLIQLSNDLFLWSLPFLIIGGFLWVFSSGFFDHFQRSVHLARTRNRKKKPEFSSLSSASYGMYSFWLIIAGILIALSAIFMLFSLLG
;
A
#
# COMPACT_ATOMS: atom_id res chain seq x y z
N MET A 1 0.95 7.75 23.07
CA MET A 1 1.02 6.44 22.37
C MET A 1 1.91 6.59 21.14
N LYS A 2 2.91 5.72 20.94
CA LYS A 2 3.92 5.87 19.87
C LYS A 2 3.23 5.78 18.49
N LYS A 3 3.38 6.80 17.64
CA LYS A 3 2.77 6.92 16.28
C LYS A 3 2.99 5.71 15.35
N LYS A 4 3.89 4.79 15.68
CA LYS A 4 4.17 3.55 14.93
C LYS A 4 3.07 2.48 15.00
N SER A 5 2.12 2.54 15.94
CA SER A 5 1.08 1.50 16.08
C SER A 5 -0.18 1.73 15.25
N ILE A 6 -0.31 2.91 14.62
CA ILE A 6 -1.51 3.31 13.86
C ILE A 6 -1.82 2.35 12.69
N PRO A 7 -0.88 1.92 11.82
CA PRO A 7 -1.24 1.05 10.69
C PRO A 7 -1.78 -0.31 11.16
N TYR A 8 -1.27 -0.83 12.27
CA TYR A 8 -1.77 -2.08 12.87
C TYR A 8 -3.18 -1.92 13.43
N ALA A 9 -3.48 -0.79 14.09
CA ALA A 9 -4.82 -0.50 14.59
C ALA A 9 -5.84 -0.37 13.45
N VAL A 10 -5.46 0.28 12.33
CA VAL A 10 -6.30 0.40 11.14
C VAL A 10 -6.54 -0.97 10.50
N ALA A 11 -5.50 -1.77 10.33
CA ALA A 11 -5.63 -3.13 9.80
C ALA A 11 -6.56 -4.00 10.67
N PHE A 12 -6.42 -3.93 12.00
CA PHE A 12 -7.28 -4.65 12.93
C PHE A 12 -8.75 -4.21 12.83
N LEU A 13 -9.00 -2.90 12.76
CA LEU A 13 -10.36 -2.36 12.60
C LEU A 13 -10.98 -2.82 11.27
N LEU A 14 -10.21 -2.80 10.17
CA LEU A 14 -10.68 -3.30 8.87
C LEU A 14 -11.04 -4.78 8.91
N ILE A 15 -10.21 -5.61 9.55
CA ILE A 15 -10.50 -7.04 9.71
C ILE A 15 -11.80 -7.24 10.48
N LEU A 16 -12.02 -6.50 11.58
CA LEU A 16 -13.28 -6.53 12.34
C LEU A 16 -14.49 -6.17 11.47
N VAL A 17 -14.38 -5.11 10.66
CA VAL A 17 -15.46 -4.70 9.74
C VAL A 17 -15.76 -5.79 8.71
N ILE A 18 -14.74 -6.41 8.14
CA ILE A 18 -14.91 -7.50 7.16
C ILE A 18 -15.57 -8.72 7.80
N LEU A 19 -15.19 -9.07 9.03
CA LEU A 19 -15.82 -10.16 9.79
C LEU A 19 -17.30 -9.87 10.05
N ILE A 20 -17.62 -8.67 10.56
CA ILE A 20 -19.01 -8.26 10.83
C ILE A 20 -19.84 -8.28 9.54
N LYS A 21 -19.30 -7.74 8.43
CA LYS A 21 -19.95 -7.77 7.11
C LYS A 21 -20.25 -9.19 6.65
N ASN A 22 -19.33 -10.13 6.83
CA ASN A 22 -19.54 -11.53 6.43
C ASN A 22 -20.56 -12.27 7.31
N VAL A 23 -20.60 -11.96 8.61
CA VAL A 23 -21.60 -12.49 9.54
C VAL A 23 -23.02 -12.01 9.16
N ILE A 24 -23.18 -10.71 8.89
CA ILE A 24 -24.47 -10.13 8.51
C ILE A 24 -24.98 -10.73 7.18
N ASN A 25 -24.08 -10.97 6.23
CA ASN A 25 -24.44 -11.51 4.91
C ASN A 25 -24.62 -13.03 4.90
N HIS A 26 -24.58 -13.72 6.06
CA HIS A 26 -24.65 -15.18 6.19
C HIS A 26 -23.65 -15.95 5.30
N SER A 27 -22.58 -15.30 4.85
CA SER A 27 -21.63 -15.81 3.86
C SER A 27 -20.31 -16.21 4.52
N PHE A 28 -20.40 -16.87 5.68
CA PHE A 28 -19.23 -17.13 6.53
C PHE A 28 -18.48 -18.38 6.07
N THR A 29 -17.79 -18.29 4.92
CA THR A 29 -16.89 -19.33 4.43
C THR A 29 -15.45 -18.82 4.42
N LEU A 30 -14.49 -19.72 4.58
CA LEU A 30 -13.05 -19.39 4.56
C LEU A 30 -12.63 -18.76 3.22
N ILE A 31 -13.22 -19.25 2.11
CA ILE A 31 -13.00 -18.72 0.76
C ILE A 31 -13.51 -17.27 0.67
N GLN A 32 -14.73 -17.00 1.15
CA GLN A 32 -15.30 -15.66 1.09
C GLN A 32 -14.51 -14.66 1.94
N LEU A 33 -14.08 -15.08 3.13
CA LEU A 33 -13.22 -14.27 4.00
C LEU A 33 -11.86 -13.98 3.35
N SER A 34 -11.24 -14.98 2.72
CA SER A 34 -10.00 -14.78 1.97
C SER A 34 -10.19 -13.77 0.84
N ASN A 35 -11.24 -13.93 0.03
CA ASN A 35 -11.52 -13.06 -1.12
C ASN A 35 -11.80 -11.63 -0.69
N ASP A 36 -12.63 -11.43 0.35
CA ASP A 36 -12.91 -10.11 0.88
C ASP A 36 -11.64 -9.44 1.43
N LEU A 37 -10.84 -10.14 2.23
CA LEU A 37 -9.57 -9.61 2.73
C LEU A 37 -8.62 -9.22 1.59
N PHE A 38 -8.53 -10.06 0.55
CA PHE A 38 -7.70 -9.77 -0.62
C PHE A 38 -8.19 -8.53 -1.36
N LEU A 39 -9.48 -8.43 -1.66
CA LEU A 39 -10.06 -7.29 -2.37
C LEU A 39 -9.87 -5.98 -1.60
N TRP A 40 -10.08 -6.01 -0.28
CA TRP A 40 -9.86 -4.84 0.57
C TRP A 40 -8.39 -4.46 0.71
N SER A 41 -7.45 -5.39 0.49
CA SER A 41 -6.01 -5.09 0.50
C SER A 41 -5.55 -4.31 -0.75
N LEU A 42 -6.22 -4.48 -1.89
CA LEU A 42 -5.76 -3.95 -3.19
C LEU A 42 -5.60 -2.44 -3.21
N PRO A 43 -6.55 -1.61 -2.69
CA PRO A 43 -6.36 -0.16 -2.67
C PRO A 43 -5.12 0.26 -1.87
N PHE A 44 -4.87 -0.39 -0.73
CA PHE A 44 -3.70 -0.12 0.10
C PHE A 44 -2.41 -0.56 -0.59
N LEU A 45 -2.43 -1.69 -1.29
CA LEU A 45 -1.28 -2.19 -2.04
C LEU A 45 -0.96 -1.26 -3.22
N ILE A 46 -1.97 -0.81 -3.97
CA ILE A 46 -1.80 0.10 -5.10
C ILE A 46 -1.22 1.44 -4.61
N ILE A 47 -1.82 2.05 -3.60
CA ILE A 47 -1.34 3.34 -3.06
C ILE A 47 0.04 3.19 -2.44
N GLY A 48 0.24 2.16 -1.61
CA GLY A 48 1.52 1.91 -0.94
C GLY A 48 2.63 1.58 -1.92
N GLY A 49 2.36 0.76 -2.93
CA GLY A 49 3.30 0.42 -4.00
C GLY A 49 3.67 1.65 -4.83
N PHE A 50 2.69 2.48 -5.18
CA PHE A 50 2.93 3.72 -5.89
C PHE A 50 3.82 4.67 -5.06
N LEU A 51 3.45 4.94 -3.80
CA LEU A 51 4.24 5.79 -2.91
C LEU A 51 5.65 5.23 -2.66
N TRP A 52 5.81 3.91 -2.64
CA TRP A 52 7.11 3.27 -2.50
C TRP A 52 7.99 3.52 -3.73
N VAL A 53 7.43 3.39 -4.94
CA VAL A 53 8.12 3.74 -6.18
C VAL A 53 8.47 5.23 -6.21
N PHE A 54 7.58 6.13 -5.77
CA PHE A 54 7.90 7.56 -5.65
C PHE A 54 9.03 7.84 -4.64
N SER A 55 8.98 7.18 -3.49
CA SER A 55 10.01 7.31 -2.46
C SER A 55 11.37 6.75 -2.89
N SER A 56 11.42 5.83 -3.86
CA SER A 56 12.68 5.24 -4.35
C SER A 56 13.58 6.21 -5.13
N GLY A 57 13.07 7.40 -5.49
CA GLY A 57 13.81 8.37 -6.30
C GLY A 57 13.72 8.12 -7.81
N PHE A 58 12.99 7.08 -8.26
CA PHE A 58 12.73 6.81 -9.68
C PHE A 58 12.19 8.06 -10.42
N PHE A 59 11.19 8.72 -9.84
CA PHE A 59 10.60 9.92 -10.44
C PHE A 59 11.55 11.13 -10.39
N ASP A 60 12.38 11.26 -9.37
CA ASP A 60 13.40 12.32 -9.31
C ASP A 60 14.46 12.12 -10.42
N HIS A 61 14.85 10.87 -10.69
CA HIS A 61 15.73 10.51 -11.81
C HIS A 61 15.08 10.73 -13.17
N PHE A 62 13.78 10.43 -13.31
CA PHE A 62 13.03 10.69 -14.54
C PHE A 62 12.90 12.19 -14.79
N GLN A 63 12.52 12.97 -13.78
CA GLN A 63 12.44 14.43 -13.87
C GLN A 63 13.79 15.03 -14.25
N ARG A 64 14.88 14.59 -13.61
CA ARG A 64 16.24 15.02 -13.94
C ARG A 64 16.59 14.69 -15.39
N SER A 65 16.27 13.48 -15.87
CA SER A 65 16.54 13.05 -17.24
C SER A 65 15.76 13.84 -18.29
N VAL A 66 14.46 14.06 -18.07
CA VAL A 66 13.59 14.85 -18.96
C VAL A 66 14.03 16.32 -18.97
N HIS A 67 14.35 16.88 -17.82
CA HIS A 67 14.83 18.25 -17.74
C HIS A 67 16.19 18.41 -18.43
N LEU A 68 17.16 17.51 -18.21
CA LEU A 68 18.45 17.55 -18.91
C LEU A 68 18.27 17.48 -20.43
N ALA A 69 17.34 16.67 -20.93
CA ALA A 69 16.99 16.61 -22.35
C ALA A 69 16.39 17.94 -22.85
N ARG A 70 15.54 18.60 -22.04
CA ARG A 70 14.84 19.84 -22.39
C ARG A 70 15.69 21.11 -22.21
N THR A 71 16.63 21.14 -21.27
CA THR A 71 17.44 22.31 -20.92
C THR A 71 18.89 22.23 -21.40
N ARG A 72 19.20 21.32 -22.34
CA ARG A 72 20.55 21.14 -22.93
C ARG A 72 21.22 22.45 -23.40
N ASN A 73 20.44 23.49 -23.70
CA ASN A 73 20.92 24.82 -24.12
C ASN A 73 20.77 25.96 -23.08
N ARG A 74 20.41 25.69 -21.80
CA ARG A 74 20.24 26.74 -20.77
C ARG A 74 21.26 26.62 -19.62
N LYS A 75 21.94 27.73 -19.27
CA LYS A 75 23.03 27.81 -18.28
C LYS A 75 22.61 27.86 -16.78
N LYS A 76 21.30 27.88 -16.45
CA LYS A 76 20.85 28.00 -15.05
C LYS A 76 20.72 26.62 -14.39
N LYS A 77 21.31 26.47 -13.19
CA LYS A 77 21.11 25.30 -12.33
C LYS A 77 19.62 25.19 -11.93
N PRO A 78 18.97 24.03 -12.07
CA PRO A 78 17.56 23.88 -11.70
C PRO A 78 17.41 23.80 -10.18
N GLU A 79 16.40 24.46 -9.64
CA GLU A 79 15.86 24.17 -8.30
C GLU A 79 15.01 22.91 -8.41
N PHE A 80 15.45 21.82 -7.76
CA PHE A 80 14.72 20.56 -7.74
C PHE A 80 13.92 20.47 -6.43
N SER A 81 12.61 20.41 -6.54
CA SER A 81 11.74 19.93 -5.46
C SER A 81 11.68 18.40 -5.53
N SER A 82 12.34 17.69 -4.61
CA SER A 82 12.34 16.22 -4.59
C SER A 82 10.96 15.67 -4.23
N LEU A 83 10.36 14.91 -5.15
CA LEU A 83 9.10 14.21 -4.87
C LEU A 83 9.33 13.03 -3.91
N SER A 84 10.56 12.48 -3.90
CA SER A 84 10.96 11.44 -2.95
C SER A 84 10.84 11.91 -1.49
N SER A 85 11.24 13.15 -1.17
CA SER A 85 11.19 13.66 0.21
C SER A 85 9.77 13.86 0.73
N ALA A 86 8.82 14.20 -0.16
CA ALA A 86 7.41 14.34 0.21
C ALA A 86 6.73 12.99 0.49
N SER A 87 7.23 11.91 -0.12
CA SER A 87 6.65 10.57 -0.04
C SER A 87 7.36 9.66 0.99
N TYR A 88 8.49 10.12 1.52
CA TYR A 88 9.37 9.33 2.37
C TYR A 88 8.66 8.88 3.67
N GLY A 89 8.61 7.57 3.89
CA GLY A 89 7.97 6.96 5.06
C GLY A 89 6.44 6.88 5.02
N MET A 90 5.77 7.57 4.09
CA MET A 90 4.31 7.45 3.93
C MET A 90 3.91 6.10 3.36
N TYR A 91 4.71 5.54 2.44
CA TYR A 91 4.44 4.24 1.82
C TYR A 91 4.36 3.08 2.82
N SER A 92 5.17 3.13 3.90
CA SER A 92 5.21 2.07 4.91
C SER A 92 3.87 1.92 5.63
N PHE A 93 3.15 3.01 5.86
CA PHE A 93 1.81 2.96 6.46
C PHE A 93 0.85 2.11 5.63
N TRP A 94 0.77 2.39 4.32
CA TRP A 94 -0.12 1.70 3.39
C TRP A 94 0.30 0.25 3.14
N LEU A 95 1.61 -0.01 2.97
CA LEU A 95 2.13 -1.35 2.73
C LEU A 95 1.99 -2.28 3.94
N ILE A 96 2.10 -1.78 5.18
CA ILE A 96 1.88 -2.61 6.37
C ILE A 96 0.43 -3.10 6.41
N ILE A 97 -0.54 -2.21 6.15
CA ILE A 97 -1.96 -2.58 6.12
C ILE A 97 -2.21 -3.62 5.01
N ALA A 98 -1.74 -3.35 3.78
CA ALA A 98 -1.87 -4.27 2.66
C ALA A 98 -1.24 -5.65 2.97
N GLY A 99 -0.03 -5.66 3.53
CA GLY A 99 0.69 -6.89 3.86
C GLY A 99 -0.05 -7.75 4.90
N ILE A 100 -0.61 -7.14 5.94
CA ILE A 100 -1.38 -7.87 6.95
C ILE A 100 -2.63 -8.51 6.33
N LEU A 101 -3.39 -7.76 5.53
CA LEU A 101 -4.61 -8.27 4.90
C LEU A 101 -4.30 -9.39 3.90
N ILE A 102 -3.25 -9.25 3.08
CA ILE A 102 -2.83 -10.27 2.11
C ILE A 102 -2.33 -11.54 2.83
N ALA A 103 -1.50 -11.39 3.86
CA ALA A 103 -1.01 -12.53 4.63
C ALA A 103 -2.17 -13.32 5.25
N LEU A 104 -3.15 -12.62 5.85
CA LEU A 104 -4.31 -13.26 6.44
C LEU A 104 -5.22 -13.92 5.39
N SER A 105 -5.41 -13.25 4.24
CA SER A 105 -6.12 -13.84 3.09
C SER A 105 -5.47 -15.14 2.63
N ALA A 106 -4.15 -15.15 2.43
CA ALA A 106 -3.41 -16.34 2.02
C ALA A 106 -3.54 -17.47 3.05
N ILE A 107 -3.49 -17.17 4.35
CA ILE A 107 -3.69 -18.16 5.42
C ILE A 107 -5.08 -18.79 5.32
N PHE A 108 -6.15 -17.99 5.16
CA PHE A 108 -7.51 -18.53 5.03
C PHE A 108 -7.70 -19.34 3.75
N MET A 109 -7.10 -18.92 2.64
CA MET A 109 -7.09 -19.70 1.40
C MET A 109 -6.41 -21.05 1.58
N LEU A 110 -5.23 -21.08 2.21
CA LEU A 110 -4.49 -22.31 2.49
C LEU A 110 -5.28 -23.27 3.38
N PHE A 111 -5.90 -22.76 4.45
CA PHE A 111 -6.76 -23.59 5.30
C PHE A 111 -7.97 -24.14 4.54
N SER A 112 -8.55 -23.35 3.63
CA SER A 112 -9.65 -23.82 2.78
C SER A 112 -9.23 -24.87 1.74
N LEU A 113 -7.95 -24.97 1.40
CA LEU A 113 -7.44 -25.98 0.48
C LEU A 113 -7.02 -27.28 1.20
N LEU A 114 -6.69 -27.18 2.49
CA LEU A 114 -6.19 -28.29 3.31
C LEU A 114 -7.29 -29.01 4.12
N GLY A 115 -8.44 -28.38 4.33
CA GLY A 115 -9.61 -28.95 5.00
C GLY A 115 -10.75 -29.21 4.02
#